data_AF-A0A935U0Y1-F1
#
_entry.id   AF-A0A935U0Y1-F1
#
_cell.length_a   1.000
_cell.length_b   1.000
_cell.length_c   1.000
_cell.angle_alpha   90.00
_cell.angle_beta   90.00
_cell.angle_gamma   90.00
#
_symmetry.space_group_name_H-M   'P 1'
#
loop_
_entity.id
_entity.type
_entity.pdbx_description
1 polymer ?
#
loop_
_entity_poly.entity_id
_entity_poly.type
_entity_poly.pdbx_seq_one_letter_code
_entity_poly.pdbx_strand_id
1 'polypeptide(L)'
;MNRIFLLGGGVLLALFALITSCTEPSSTACEQSGIFCPPGFKCAAAQAICLQASESCGDNLKQLDEVCDDGNVRDGDGCSADCKSDETCGNGVHDTAIGEECDDQGANDGCSSMCLLESCGNGNLDFGETCDDMNKVNEDACRADCYPNLCGDGFVNLVGPAIEQCDDGVKPARKSDPPQPRETLMCNVDCTLASCGDGKINRVRGEDCDSGAPVNTSTCDFDCSVARCGDGQENSVAGEQCDEGGNTMACNANCTDASCGDGFVNPVRSEQCDPGGPNDTATCNVNCTLARCGDGVTNRAAGEECDDMGNSVDCDANCTLVVCGDSFFNSAAGEQCDDGDADLADDCIAVNGECRIGYCGDGYRNTAGLRLEMCDDGNNIDYDGCRNNCTLPSCGDGIVQATEQCDDRNTSNTDNCLSTCQFNVCGDGFVDTQAPGIEQCDGGAGCSPTCQLEACHNGVLDPGEECDDHNMSNSDGCVGECVLARCGDTYVRAGFEQCDVGTGPFGDCTRLCRDNVCGDGFRDTQGDDTEECDDGNLAGGDGCSPGCFLEN
;
A
#
# COMPACT_ATOMS: atom_id res chain seq x y z
N MET A 1 -19.14 -95.54 -39.93
CA MET A 1 -18.74 -96.87 -40.44
C MET A 1 -19.85 -97.42 -41.31
N ASN A 2 -19.48 -98.00 -42.44
CA ASN A 2 -20.22 -98.89 -43.32
C ASN A 2 -21.46 -98.43 -44.10
N ARG A 3 -21.23 -98.52 -45.40
CA ARG A 3 -22.10 -98.57 -46.56
C ARG A 3 -22.86 -99.92 -46.67
N ILE A 4 -24.06 -99.86 -47.27
CA ILE A 4 -24.57 -100.74 -48.36
C ILE A 4 -25.06 -102.18 -47.98
N PHE A 5 -26.31 -102.57 -48.32
CA PHE A 5 -26.73 -103.33 -49.55
C PHE A 5 -28.12 -104.04 -49.46
N LEU A 6 -28.82 -104.08 -50.63
CA LEU A 6 -29.74 -105.11 -51.23
C LEU A 6 -31.04 -105.52 -50.47
N LEU A 7 -32.24 -105.25 -51.00
CA LEU A 7 -33.02 -105.94 -52.08
C LEU A 7 -33.57 -107.35 -51.74
N GLY A 8 -34.91 -107.46 -51.72
CA GLY A 8 -35.65 -108.44 -52.54
C GLY A 8 -36.33 -109.65 -51.87
N GLY A 9 -37.66 -109.75 -52.07
CA GLY A 9 -38.48 -110.97 -52.30
C GLY A 9 -38.55 -112.01 -51.18
N GLY A 10 -39.67 -112.65 -50.83
CA GLY A 10 -40.96 -112.90 -51.46
C GLY A 10 -41.47 -114.28 -50.93
N VAL A 11 -42.73 -114.64 -51.24
CA VAL A 11 -43.23 -116.04 -51.35
C VAL A 11 -43.49 -116.76 -50.00
N LEU A 12 -44.58 -117.49 -49.69
CA LEU A 12 -45.88 -117.84 -50.31
C LEU A 12 -46.51 -118.93 -49.40
N LEU A 13 -47.86 -119.01 -49.34
CA LEU A 13 -48.71 -120.21 -49.12
C LEU A 13 -48.60 -120.99 -47.79
N ALA A 14 -49.59 -121.72 -47.29
CA ALA A 14 -51.01 -121.96 -47.57
C ALA A 14 -51.52 -122.96 -46.51
N LEU A 15 -52.83 -122.96 -46.21
CA LEU A 15 -53.76 -124.06 -46.52
C LEU A 15 -55.10 -123.84 -45.80
N PHE A 16 -56.16 -123.81 -46.61
CA PHE A 16 -57.56 -123.75 -46.21
C PHE A 16 -58.15 -125.17 -46.21
N ALA A 17 -59.00 -125.49 -45.22
CA ALA A 17 -59.97 -126.58 -45.29
C ALA A 17 -61.30 -126.12 -44.66
N LEU A 18 -62.37 -126.18 -45.46
CA LEU A 18 -63.73 -125.73 -45.18
C LEU A 18 -64.49 -126.65 -44.22
N ILE A 19 -65.25 -126.05 -43.29
CA ILE A 19 -66.36 -126.67 -42.56
C ILE A 19 -67.54 -125.69 -42.60
N THR A 20 -68.70 -126.17 -43.04
CA THR A 20 -69.98 -125.46 -43.18
C THR A 20 -70.58 -125.04 -41.83
N SER A 21 -71.04 -123.78 -41.77
CA SER A 21 -71.55 -123.03 -40.62
C SER A 21 -73.08 -123.10 -40.45
N CYS A 22 -73.55 -122.96 -39.20
CA CYS A 22 -74.94 -122.70 -38.83
C CYS A 22 -75.21 -121.19 -38.80
N THR A 23 -76.32 -120.70 -39.39
CA THR A 23 -76.76 -119.30 -39.31
C THR A 23 -78.21 -119.20 -38.80
N GLU A 24 -78.49 -118.33 -37.83
CA GLU A 24 -79.85 -118.03 -37.33
C GLU A 24 -80.61 -117.07 -38.28
N PRO A 25 -81.94 -117.25 -38.48
CA PRO A 25 -82.69 -116.67 -39.60
C PRO A 25 -83.00 -115.16 -39.54
N SER A 26 -82.53 -114.45 -38.51
CA SER A 26 -82.81 -113.01 -38.32
C SER A 26 -81.56 -112.13 -38.29
N SER A 27 -80.41 -112.69 -38.71
CA SER A 27 -79.15 -111.96 -38.78
C SER A 27 -78.97 -111.25 -40.12
N THR A 28 -78.48 -110.02 -40.10
CA THR A 28 -78.12 -109.27 -41.31
C THR A 28 -76.70 -109.67 -41.74
N ALA A 29 -76.55 -110.24 -42.93
CA ALA A 29 -75.24 -110.58 -43.48
C ALA A 29 -74.61 -109.34 -44.13
N CYS A 30 -73.45 -108.92 -43.62
CA CYS A 30 -72.70 -107.81 -44.20
C CYS A 30 -71.76 -108.35 -45.28
N GLU A 31 -72.17 -108.29 -46.55
CA GLU A 31 -71.43 -108.91 -47.66
C GLU A 31 -70.02 -108.34 -47.85
N GLN A 32 -69.80 -107.08 -47.49
CA GLN A 32 -68.52 -106.37 -47.66
C GLN A 32 -67.52 -106.67 -46.54
N SER A 33 -68.00 -106.91 -45.32
CA SER A 33 -67.18 -107.13 -44.13
C SER A 33 -67.16 -108.58 -43.61
N GLY A 34 -68.02 -109.45 -44.16
CA GLY A 34 -68.04 -110.88 -43.86
C GLY A 34 -68.56 -111.26 -42.47
N ILE A 35 -69.20 -110.31 -41.77
CA ILE A 35 -69.78 -110.50 -40.43
C ILE A 35 -71.31 -110.64 -40.51
N PHE A 36 -71.90 -111.26 -39.49
CA PHE A 36 -73.35 -111.38 -39.32
C PHE A 36 -73.79 -110.57 -38.11
N CYS A 37 -74.63 -109.56 -38.33
CA CYS A 37 -75.15 -108.71 -37.28
C CYS A 37 -76.46 -109.27 -36.71
N PRO A 38 -76.64 -109.29 -35.37
CA PRO A 38 -77.87 -109.75 -34.74
C PRO A 38 -79.06 -108.83 -35.08
N PRO A 39 -80.31 -109.31 -34.94
CA PRO A 39 -81.50 -108.51 -35.23
C PRO A 39 -81.52 -107.22 -34.40
N GLY A 40 -81.80 -106.10 -35.07
CA GLY A 40 -81.74 -104.75 -34.48
C GLY A 40 -80.45 -103.99 -34.75
N PHE A 41 -79.50 -104.57 -35.51
CA PHE A 41 -78.25 -103.93 -35.91
C PHE A 41 -78.09 -103.89 -37.44
N LYS A 42 -77.43 -102.85 -37.95
CA LYS A 42 -77.03 -102.66 -39.35
C LYS A 42 -75.52 -102.84 -39.50
N CYS A 43 -75.08 -103.02 -40.73
CA CYS A 43 -73.66 -103.11 -41.07
C CYS A 43 -73.08 -101.71 -41.20
N ALA A 44 -71.91 -101.44 -40.60
CA ALA A 44 -71.10 -100.32 -41.06
C ALA A 44 -70.61 -100.60 -42.49
N ALA A 45 -70.57 -99.57 -43.33
CA ALA A 45 -70.26 -99.71 -44.76
C ALA A 45 -68.76 -99.95 -45.04
N ALA A 46 -67.89 -99.30 -44.26
CA ALA A 46 -66.44 -99.30 -44.40
C ALA A 46 -65.72 -99.99 -43.22
N GLN A 47 -66.47 -100.61 -42.29
CA GLN A 47 -65.90 -101.33 -41.15
C GLN A 47 -66.66 -102.63 -40.84
N ALA A 48 -65.93 -103.65 -40.37
CA ALA A 48 -66.52 -104.93 -39.97
C ALA A 48 -67.09 -104.89 -38.54
N ILE A 49 -68.08 -104.02 -38.32
CA ILE A 49 -68.82 -103.90 -37.07
C ILE A 49 -70.34 -103.81 -37.32
N CYS A 50 -71.10 -104.03 -36.25
CA CYS A 50 -72.55 -103.91 -36.24
C CYS A 50 -72.97 -102.63 -35.52
N LEU A 51 -73.61 -101.72 -36.26
CA LEU A 51 -74.18 -100.47 -35.75
C LEU A 51 -75.60 -100.74 -35.22
N GLN A 52 -76.02 -100.08 -34.13
CA GLN A 52 -77.42 -100.21 -33.71
C GLN A 52 -78.33 -99.63 -34.78
N ALA A 53 -79.44 -100.28 -35.13
CA ALA A 53 -80.33 -99.78 -36.18
C ALA A 53 -80.99 -98.44 -35.85
N SER A 54 -80.91 -97.99 -34.59
CA SER A 54 -81.31 -96.66 -34.12
C SER A 54 -80.24 -95.58 -34.34
N GLU A 55 -78.98 -95.97 -34.47
CA GLU A 55 -77.86 -95.08 -34.76
C GLU A 55 -77.60 -95.10 -36.27
N SER A 56 -77.50 -93.92 -36.85
CA SER A 56 -77.47 -93.80 -38.32
C SER A 56 -76.04 -93.61 -38.87
N CYS A 57 -75.08 -93.36 -37.97
CA CYS A 57 -73.68 -93.08 -38.29
C CYS A 57 -72.88 -94.31 -38.68
N GLY A 58 -72.20 -94.22 -39.83
CA GLY A 58 -71.30 -95.22 -40.37
C GLY A 58 -71.95 -96.13 -41.42
N ASP A 59 -73.12 -95.76 -41.95
CA ASP A 59 -73.79 -96.51 -43.02
C ASP A 59 -73.53 -95.96 -44.43
N ASN A 60 -72.64 -94.97 -44.53
CA ASN A 60 -72.20 -94.27 -45.74
C ASN A 60 -73.35 -93.49 -46.41
N LEU A 61 -74.35 -93.09 -45.63
CA LEU A 61 -75.46 -92.26 -46.08
C LEU A 61 -75.70 -91.12 -45.08
N LYS A 62 -75.06 -89.97 -45.27
CA LYS A 62 -75.31 -88.77 -44.45
C LYS A 62 -76.81 -88.46 -44.33
N GLN A 63 -77.40 -88.69 -43.14
CA GLN A 63 -78.81 -88.36 -42.90
C GLN A 63 -78.96 -86.96 -42.29
N LEU A 64 -80.21 -86.52 -42.03
CA LEU A 64 -80.51 -85.14 -41.66
C LEU A 64 -79.87 -84.71 -40.32
N ASP A 65 -79.65 -85.65 -39.40
CA ASP A 65 -79.09 -85.39 -38.07
C ASP A 65 -77.57 -85.61 -38.00
N GLU A 66 -76.90 -85.76 -39.15
CA GLU A 66 -75.47 -86.00 -39.29
C GLU A 66 -74.76 -84.85 -40.01
N VAL A 67 -73.57 -84.51 -39.52
CA VAL A 67 -72.69 -83.52 -40.15
C VAL A 67 -71.84 -84.17 -41.25
N CYS A 68 -71.49 -85.44 -41.10
CA CYS A 68 -70.76 -86.27 -42.05
C CYS A 68 -71.19 -87.74 -41.89
N ASP A 69 -70.87 -88.62 -42.84
CA ASP A 69 -70.88 -90.08 -42.65
C ASP A 69 -69.89 -90.64 -43.68
N ASP A 70 -68.84 -91.31 -43.21
CA ASP A 70 -67.77 -91.85 -44.03
C ASP A 70 -67.84 -93.39 -44.16
N GLY A 71 -68.93 -93.98 -43.69
CA GLY A 71 -69.16 -95.42 -43.68
C GLY A 71 -68.55 -96.15 -42.49
N ASN A 72 -67.95 -95.48 -41.51
CA ASN A 72 -67.46 -96.15 -40.31
C ASN A 72 -67.68 -95.32 -39.02
N VAL A 73 -67.09 -95.77 -37.91
CA VAL A 73 -67.20 -95.10 -36.58
C VAL A 73 -65.83 -94.97 -35.93
N ARG A 74 -64.81 -94.64 -36.72
CA ARG A 74 -63.49 -94.27 -36.21
C ARG A 74 -63.41 -92.77 -36.14
N ASP A 75 -62.72 -92.29 -35.12
CA ASP A 75 -62.31 -90.90 -35.09
C ASP A 75 -60.96 -90.77 -35.84
N GLY A 76 -60.76 -89.64 -36.51
CA GLY A 76 -59.51 -89.22 -37.15
C GLY A 76 -59.37 -89.54 -38.63
N ASP A 77 -60.44 -89.98 -39.30
CA ASP A 77 -60.47 -90.29 -40.73
C ASP A 77 -61.35 -89.35 -41.58
N GLY A 78 -61.77 -88.22 -41.01
CA GLY A 78 -62.51 -87.16 -41.68
C GLY A 78 -64.00 -87.12 -41.35
N CYS A 79 -64.45 -87.95 -40.42
CA CYS A 79 -65.78 -87.89 -39.82
C CYS A 79 -65.73 -88.50 -38.42
N SER A 80 -66.25 -87.82 -37.41
CA SER A 80 -66.23 -88.34 -36.05
C SER A 80 -67.02 -89.64 -35.92
N ALA A 81 -66.68 -90.49 -34.94
CA ALA A 81 -67.33 -91.78 -34.74
C ALA A 81 -68.83 -91.70 -34.44
N ASP A 82 -69.34 -90.52 -34.10
CA ASP A 82 -70.76 -90.21 -33.87
C ASP A 82 -71.39 -89.37 -34.99
N CYS A 83 -70.63 -89.09 -36.07
CA CYS A 83 -71.04 -88.34 -37.24
C CYS A 83 -71.49 -86.90 -36.93
N LYS A 84 -71.07 -86.36 -35.79
CA LYS A 84 -71.40 -84.99 -35.35
C LYS A 84 -70.39 -83.94 -35.78
N SER A 85 -69.21 -84.35 -36.24
CA SER A 85 -68.15 -83.46 -36.70
C SER A 85 -67.51 -84.00 -37.97
N ASP A 86 -67.27 -83.13 -38.96
CA ASP A 86 -66.44 -83.43 -40.14
C ASP A 86 -64.94 -83.27 -39.89
N GLU A 87 -64.53 -83.30 -38.61
CA GLU A 87 -63.13 -83.26 -38.16
C GLU A 87 -62.35 -82.12 -38.81
N THR A 88 -62.95 -80.93 -38.81
CA THR A 88 -62.43 -79.74 -39.46
C THR A 88 -62.47 -78.57 -38.50
N CYS A 89 -61.30 -77.99 -38.24
CA CYS A 89 -61.14 -76.79 -37.44
C CYS A 89 -62.15 -75.68 -37.76
N GLY A 90 -62.87 -75.22 -36.75
CA GLY A 90 -63.88 -74.16 -36.84
C GLY A 90 -65.30 -74.64 -37.15
N ASN A 91 -65.54 -75.96 -37.07
CA ASN A 91 -66.86 -76.55 -37.27
C ASN A 91 -67.70 -76.62 -35.99
N GLY A 92 -67.09 -76.39 -34.82
CA GLY A 92 -67.21 -77.46 -33.86
C GLY A 92 -67.73 -77.32 -32.45
N VAL A 93 -67.38 -78.27 -31.60
CA VAL A 93 -66.58 -79.51 -31.74
C VAL A 93 -65.06 -79.35 -31.82
N HIS A 94 -64.44 -79.69 -30.68
CA HIS A 94 -63.00 -79.82 -30.53
C HIS A 94 -62.58 -81.25 -30.91
N ASP A 95 -62.00 -81.42 -32.08
CA ASP A 95 -61.67 -82.74 -32.65
C ASP A 95 -60.27 -83.21 -32.22
N THR A 96 -60.15 -83.57 -30.94
CA THR A 96 -58.88 -84.04 -30.35
C THR A 96 -58.25 -85.24 -31.08
N ALA A 97 -59.03 -86.03 -31.81
CA ALA A 97 -58.56 -87.22 -32.54
C ALA A 97 -57.64 -86.87 -33.72
N ILE A 98 -57.81 -85.70 -34.35
CA ILE A 98 -56.94 -85.19 -35.43
C ILE A 98 -55.88 -84.19 -34.93
N GLY A 99 -55.82 -83.94 -33.62
CA GLY A 99 -54.78 -83.12 -32.99
C GLY A 99 -55.15 -81.65 -32.81
N GLU A 100 -56.43 -81.30 -32.87
CA GLU A 100 -56.90 -79.97 -32.46
C GLU A 100 -56.70 -79.77 -30.96
N GLU A 101 -56.24 -78.58 -30.55
CA GLU A 101 -56.10 -78.16 -29.15
C GLU A 101 -57.25 -77.24 -28.70
N CYS A 102 -57.96 -76.66 -29.67
CA CYS A 102 -59.13 -75.78 -29.53
C CYS A 102 -59.94 -75.80 -30.84
N ASP A 103 -61.09 -75.14 -30.91
CA ASP A 103 -61.95 -75.08 -32.12
C ASP A 103 -62.27 -73.60 -32.46
N ASP A 104 -61.94 -73.14 -33.67
CA ASP A 104 -62.00 -71.73 -34.10
C ASP A 104 -63.41 -71.32 -34.56
N GLN A 105 -64.39 -71.29 -33.63
CA GLN A 105 -65.75 -70.78 -33.92
C GLN A 105 -65.90 -69.27 -33.77
N GLY A 106 -64.81 -68.53 -33.54
CA GLY A 106 -64.89 -67.09 -33.40
C GLY A 106 -63.54 -66.40 -33.24
N ALA A 107 -63.44 -65.21 -33.82
CA ALA A 107 -62.27 -64.36 -33.63
C ALA A 107 -62.10 -63.98 -32.14
N ASN A 108 -60.92 -64.28 -31.59
CA ASN A 108 -60.39 -63.87 -30.28
C ASN A 108 -60.63 -64.81 -29.08
N ASP A 109 -60.69 -66.12 -29.27
CA ASP A 109 -60.74 -67.09 -28.17
C ASP A 109 -59.37 -67.73 -27.82
N GLY A 110 -58.30 -67.32 -28.49
CA GLY A 110 -56.94 -67.86 -28.29
C GLY A 110 -56.66 -69.13 -29.08
N CYS A 111 -57.50 -69.42 -30.08
CA CYS A 111 -57.33 -70.51 -31.02
C CYS A 111 -56.85 -69.98 -32.38
N SER A 112 -55.74 -70.49 -32.89
CA SER A 112 -55.24 -70.14 -34.22
C SER A 112 -56.13 -70.75 -35.31
N SER A 113 -56.05 -70.23 -36.55
CA SER A 113 -56.74 -70.79 -37.73
C SER A 113 -56.34 -72.23 -38.13
N MET A 114 -55.41 -72.82 -37.39
CA MET A 114 -55.00 -74.22 -37.50
C MET A 114 -55.42 -75.03 -36.25
N CYS A 115 -56.29 -74.50 -35.41
CA CYS A 115 -56.78 -75.09 -34.17
C CYS A 115 -55.68 -75.45 -33.15
N LEU A 116 -54.59 -74.67 -33.14
CA LEU A 116 -53.53 -74.71 -32.14
C LEU A 116 -53.68 -73.53 -31.16
N LEU A 117 -53.31 -73.72 -29.89
CA LEU A 117 -53.30 -72.66 -28.88
C LEU A 117 -52.32 -71.55 -29.27
N GLU A 118 -52.82 -70.31 -29.38
CA GLU A 118 -51.99 -69.11 -29.57
C GLU A 118 -51.13 -68.91 -28.31
N SER A 119 -49.80 -68.87 -28.46
CA SER A 119 -48.89 -68.91 -27.31
C SER A 119 -47.56 -68.23 -27.59
N CYS A 120 -47.31 -67.15 -26.86
CA CYS A 120 -46.08 -66.39 -26.92
C CYS A 120 -44.80 -67.23 -26.81
N GLY A 121 -43.83 -66.98 -27.70
CA GLY A 121 -42.54 -67.66 -27.75
C GLY A 121 -42.55 -68.93 -28.59
N ASN A 122 -43.50 -69.09 -29.51
CA ASN A 122 -43.64 -70.26 -30.38
C ASN A 122 -42.98 -70.07 -31.77
N GLY A 123 -42.46 -68.87 -32.06
CA GLY A 123 -41.80 -68.50 -33.30
C GLY A 123 -42.72 -67.91 -34.38
N ASN A 124 -44.01 -67.73 -34.09
CA ASN A 124 -44.99 -67.10 -34.98
C ASN A 124 -45.53 -65.82 -34.33
N LEU A 125 -45.93 -64.85 -35.14
CA LEU A 125 -46.59 -63.65 -34.66
C LEU A 125 -48.11 -63.88 -34.71
N ASP A 126 -48.70 -64.31 -33.59
CA ASP A 126 -50.12 -64.67 -33.49
C ASP A 126 -51.02 -63.43 -33.28
N PHE A 127 -52.35 -63.59 -33.39
CA PHE A 127 -53.28 -62.45 -33.28
C PHE A 127 -53.33 -61.90 -31.84
N GLY A 128 -52.91 -60.65 -31.65
CA GLY A 128 -52.83 -60.01 -30.33
C GLY A 128 -51.40 -59.99 -29.74
N GLU A 129 -50.46 -60.65 -30.40
CA GLU A 129 -49.03 -60.52 -30.13
C GLU A 129 -48.45 -59.32 -30.89
N THR A 130 -47.51 -58.63 -30.26
CA THR A 130 -46.78 -57.50 -30.90
C THR A 130 -45.32 -57.82 -31.18
N CYS A 131 -44.82 -58.94 -30.64
CA CYS A 131 -43.55 -59.59 -30.94
C CYS A 131 -43.63 -61.09 -30.61
N ASP A 132 -42.70 -61.89 -31.13
CA ASP A 132 -42.39 -63.27 -30.71
C ASP A 132 -40.90 -63.54 -30.99
N ASP A 133 -40.17 -64.07 -29.99
CA ASP A 133 -38.73 -64.37 -30.09
C ASP A 133 -38.38 -65.83 -29.79
N MET A 134 -39.32 -66.74 -30.10
CA MET A 134 -39.16 -68.21 -29.98
C MET A 134 -38.91 -68.72 -28.56
N ASN A 135 -39.08 -67.88 -27.54
CA ASN A 135 -38.91 -68.30 -26.16
C ASN A 135 -39.79 -67.46 -25.18
N LYS A 136 -39.73 -67.77 -23.89
CA LYS A 136 -40.52 -67.12 -22.82
C LYS A 136 -39.63 -66.45 -21.76
N VAL A 137 -38.41 -66.08 -22.12
CA VAL A 137 -37.54 -65.25 -21.30
C VAL A 137 -38.08 -63.81 -21.39
N ASN A 138 -37.94 -63.02 -20.32
CA ASN A 138 -38.45 -61.64 -20.33
C ASN A 138 -37.36 -60.61 -20.64
N GLU A 139 -36.09 -61.03 -20.66
CA GLU A 139 -34.89 -60.17 -20.68
C GLU A 139 -34.24 -60.10 -22.07
N ASP A 140 -34.94 -60.57 -23.10
CA ASP A 140 -34.54 -60.62 -24.51
C ASP A 140 -35.54 -59.87 -25.42
N ALA A 141 -35.71 -60.28 -26.68
CA ALA A 141 -36.35 -59.40 -27.67
C ALA A 141 -37.87 -59.26 -27.48
N CYS A 142 -38.51 -60.22 -26.81
CA CYS A 142 -39.93 -60.22 -26.51
C CYS A 142 -40.20 -60.74 -25.10
N ARG A 143 -41.12 -60.12 -24.35
CA ARG A 143 -41.54 -60.68 -23.06
C ARG A 143 -42.41 -61.91 -23.24
N ALA A 144 -42.50 -62.73 -22.20
CA ALA A 144 -43.41 -63.88 -22.14
C ALA A 144 -44.91 -63.52 -22.24
N ASP A 145 -45.27 -62.24 -22.22
CA ASP A 145 -46.62 -61.73 -22.48
C ASP A 145 -46.81 -61.13 -23.90
N CYS A 146 -45.84 -61.31 -24.79
CA CYS A 146 -45.86 -60.95 -26.20
C CYS A 146 -45.95 -59.45 -26.50
N TYR A 147 -45.35 -58.68 -25.60
CA TYR A 147 -45.04 -57.27 -25.79
C TYR A 147 -43.53 -57.07 -25.90
N PRO A 148 -43.07 -56.17 -26.79
CA PRO A 148 -41.66 -55.84 -26.85
C PRO A 148 -41.28 -55.23 -25.52
N ASN A 149 -40.06 -55.51 -25.10
CA ASN A 149 -39.51 -54.78 -23.99
C ASN A 149 -39.32 -53.30 -24.39
N LEU A 150 -39.76 -52.41 -23.50
CA LEU A 150 -39.87 -50.98 -23.73
C LEU A 150 -39.24 -50.25 -22.55
N CYS A 151 -38.47 -49.21 -22.85
CA CYS A 151 -37.87 -48.37 -21.84
C CYS A 151 -38.87 -47.89 -20.77
N GLY A 152 -38.59 -48.25 -19.52
CA GLY A 152 -39.42 -47.90 -18.36
C GLY A 152 -40.51 -48.93 -18.05
N ASP A 153 -40.31 -50.19 -18.42
CA ASP A 153 -41.24 -51.29 -18.17
C ASP A 153 -40.85 -52.21 -16.99
N GLY A 154 -39.70 -51.93 -16.38
CA GLY A 154 -39.16 -52.62 -15.22
C GLY A 154 -38.21 -53.77 -15.55
N PHE A 155 -37.79 -53.94 -16.82
CA PHE A 155 -36.83 -54.97 -17.24
C PHE A 155 -35.72 -54.37 -18.11
N VAL A 156 -34.45 -54.71 -17.81
CA VAL A 156 -33.31 -54.23 -18.60
C VAL A 156 -33.09 -55.13 -19.81
N ASN A 157 -33.09 -54.55 -21.00
CA ASN A 157 -32.93 -55.27 -22.25
C ASN A 157 -31.47 -55.40 -22.69
N LEU A 158 -30.94 -56.62 -22.58
CA LEU A 158 -29.53 -56.90 -22.89
C LEU A 158 -29.31 -57.32 -24.35
N VAL A 159 -30.37 -57.70 -25.08
CA VAL A 159 -30.28 -58.24 -26.45
C VAL A 159 -31.49 -57.79 -27.28
N GLY A 160 -31.28 -57.29 -28.50
CA GLY A 160 -32.35 -56.92 -29.43
C GLY A 160 -32.17 -55.52 -30.05
N PRO A 161 -33.16 -55.01 -30.80
CA PRO A 161 -33.12 -53.67 -31.40
C PRO A 161 -33.31 -52.52 -30.39
N ALA A 162 -33.75 -52.83 -29.16
CA ALA A 162 -33.95 -51.89 -28.06
C ALA A 162 -33.03 -52.26 -26.88
N ILE A 163 -31.71 -52.08 -27.05
CA ILE A 163 -30.74 -52.33 -25.97
C ILE A 163 -30.82 -51.19 -24.96
N GLU A 164 -30.98 -51.54 -23.69
CA GLU A 164 -31.08 -50.59 -22.59
C GLU A 164 -29.95 -50.83 -21.60
N GLN A 165 -29.39 -49.74 -21.08
CA GLN A 165 -28.30 -49.83 -20.10
C GLN A 165 -28.83 -49.86 -18.66
N CYS A 166 -30.10 -49.47 -18.47
CA CYS A 166 -30.85 -49.46 -17.22
C CYS A 166 -32.35 -49.38 -17.52
N ASP A 167 -33.20 -49.73 -16.56
CA ASP A 167 -34.64 -49.51 -16.62
C ASP A 167 -35.11 -49.12 -15.21
N ASP A 168 -35.66 -47.91 -15.09
CA ASP A 168 -36.16 -47.34 -13.83
C ASP A 168 -37.68 -47.17 -13.79
N GLY A 169 -38.36 -47.83 -14.74
CA GLY A 169 -39.79 -47.88 -14.83
C GLY A 169 -40.44 -48.53 -13.62
N VAL A 170 -41.59 -48.01 -13.22
CA VAL A 170 -42.49 -48.73 -12.33
C VAL A 170 -43.39 -49.60 -13.20
N LYS A 171 -43.53 -50.89 -12.88
CA LYS A 171 -44.54 -51.75 -13.51
C LYS A 171 -45.88 -51.01 -13.57
N PRO A 172 -46.45 -50.80 -14.77
CA PRO A 172 -47.69 -50.05 -14.89
C PRO A 172 -48.79 -50.71 -14.06
N ALA A 173 -49.54 -49.90 -13.29
CA ALA A 173 -50.56 -50.40 -12.38
C ALA A 173 -51.70 -51.15 -13.10
N ARG A 174 -51.83 -50.95 -14.42
CA ARG A 174 -52.70 -51.68 -15.34
C ARG A 174 -51.93 -52.04 -16.61
N LYS A 175 -52.22 -53.22 -17.18
CA LYS A 175 -51.63 -53.69 -18.45
C LYS A 175 -51.82 -52.74 -19.64
N SER A 176 -52.81 -51.85 -19.58
CA SER A 176 -53.13 -50.90 -20.65
C SER A 176 -52.34 -49.59 -20.61
N ASP A 177 -51.63 -49.33 -19.51
CA ASP A 177 -50.92 -48.06 -19.33
C ASP A 177 -49.51 -48.22 -19.95
N PRO A 178 -49.09 -47.34 -20.87
CA PRO A 178 -47.76 -47.44 -21.47
C PRO A 178 -46.68 -47.25 -20.38
N PRO A 179 -45.56 -47.99 -20.45
CA PRO A 179 -44.43 -47.78 -19.56
C PRO A 179 -44.02 -46.31 -19.55
N GLN A 180 -43.77 -45.78 -18.35
CA GLN A 180 -43.42 -44.38 -18.14
C GLN A 180 -42.00 -44.34 -17.63
N PRO A 181 -40.99 -44.23 -18.51
CA PRO A 181 -39.61 -44.09 -18.07
C PRO A 181 -39.47 -42.80 -17.26
N ARG A 182 -38.67 -42.86 -16.21
CA ARG A 182 -38.43 -41.72 -15.33
C ARG A 182 -36.96 -41.38 -15.35
N GLU A 183 -36.62 -40.29 -14.70
CA GLU A 183 -35.23 -40.00 -14.41
C GLU A 183 -34.97 -40.45 -12.97
N THR A 184 -33.92 -41.24 -12.78
CA THR A 184 -33.46 -41.71 -11.47
C THR A 184 -31.97 -41.47 -11.29
N LEU A 185 -31.45 -41.79 -10.10
CA LEU A 185 -30.02 -41.73 -9.79
C LEU A 185 -29.13 -42.54 -10.75
N MET A 186 -29.71 -43.53 -11.46
CA MET A 186 -28.98 -44.47 -12.30
C MET A 186 -29.43 -44.47 -13.77
N CYS A 187 -30.59 -43.89 -14.10
CA CYS A 187 -31.17 -44.01 -15.42
C CYS A 187 -31.77 -42.70 -15.96
N ASN A 188 -31.57 -42.48 -17.26
CA ASN A 188 -32.24 -41.45 -18.03
C ASN A 188 -33.62 -41.91 -18.51
N VAL A 189 -34.47 -40.96 -18.90
CA VAL A 189 -35.82 -41.21 -19.45
C VAL A 189 -35.81 -41.99 -20.77
N ASP A 190 -34.67 -42.10 -21.45
CA ASP A 190 -34.47 -42.92 -22.65
C ASP A 190 -33.67 -44.20 -22.37
N CYS A 191 -33.56 -44.62 -21.10
CA CYS A 191 -32.94 -45.87 -20.66
C CYS A 191 -31.45 -46.02 -20.97
N THR A 192 -30.76 -44.89 -21.16
CA THR A 192 -29.30 -44.81 -21.05
C THR A 192 -28.89 -44.57 -19.61
N LEU A 193 -27.71 -45.02 -19.20
CA LEU A 193 -27.21 -44.75 -17.84
C LEU A 193 -27.15 -43.24 -17.58
N ALA A 194 -27.72 -42.78 -16.47
CA ALA A 194 -27.54 -41.41 -16.00
C ALA A 194 -26.08 -41.24 -15.59
N SER A 195 -25.34 -40.39 -16.32
CA SER A 195 -23.91 -40.21 -16.12
C SER A 195 -23.43 -38.84 -16.53
N CYS A 196 -22.74 -38.13 -15.63
CA CYS A 196 -22.02 -36.91 -15.96
C CYS A 196 -21.20 -37.04 -17.25
N GLY A 197 -21.53 -36.19 -18.21
CA GLY A 197 -20.94 -36.18 -19.55
C GLY A 197 -21.68 -37.04 -20.57
N ASP A 198 -22.93 -37.45 -20.34
CA ASP A 198 -23.73 -38.22 -21.30
C ASP A 198 -24.54 -37.34 -22.28
N GLY A 199 -24.44 -36.01 -22.14
CA GLY A 199 -25.17 -35.04 -22.95
C GLY A 199 -26.51 -34.61 -22.34
N LYS A 200 -26.85 -35.06 -21.12
CA LYS A 200 -28.11 -34.77 -20.44
C LYS A 200 -27.84 -34.31 -19.02
N ILE A 201 -28.63 -33.36 -18.53
CA ILE A 201 -28.51 -32.86 -17.16
C ILE A 201 -29.36 -33.75 -16.24
N ASN A 202 -28.73 -34.61 -15.45
CA ASN A 202 -29.42 -35.49 -14.50
C ASN A 202 -29.57 -34.87 -13.11
N ARG A 203 -30.59 -34.03 -12.91
CA ARG A 203 -30.82 -33.34 -11.62
C ARG A 203 -31.09 -34.30 -10.47
N VAL A 204 -31.72 -35.45 -10.73
CA VAL A 204 -32.00 -36.45 -9.68
C VAL A 204 -30.70 -37.10 -9.18
N ARG A 205 -29.68 -37.14 -10.05
CA ARG A 205 -28.33 -37.62 -9.74
C ARG A 205 -27.43 -36.55 -9.08
N GLY A 206 -27.89 -35.30 -9.07
CA GLY A 206 -27.15 -34.17 -8.53
C GLY A 206 -26.30 -33.44 -9.57
N GLU A 207 -26.58 -33.61 -10.86
CA GLU A 207 -25.91 -32.87 -11.93
C GLU A 207 -26.62 -31.53 -12.14
N ASP A 208 -25.86 -30.44 -12.07
CA ASP A 208 -26.39 -29.09 -12.28
C ASP A 208 -26.18 -28.60 -13.74
N CYS A 209 -25.21 -29.20 -14.44
CA CYS A 209 -24.90 -28.98 -15.85
C CYS A 209 -24.40 -30.29 -16.50
N ASP A 210 -24.17 -30.28 -17.82
CA ASP A 210 -23.55 -31.41 -18.53
C ASP A 210 -22.78 -30.90 -19.76
N SER A 211 -21.58 -31.44 -19.97
CA SER A 211 -20.65 -31.03 -21.05
C SER A 211 -20.63 -32.00 -22.24
N GLY A 212 -21.41 -33.08 -22.24
CA GLY A 212 -21.36 -34.17 -23.22
C GLY A 212 -20.11 -35.07 -23.11
N ALA A 213 -19.28 -34.82 -22.10
CA ALA A 213 -18.19 -35.67 -21.61
C ALA A 213 -17.83 -35.22 -20.18
N PRO A 214 -17.22 -36.07 -19.33
CA PRO A 214 -16.71 -35.65 -18.03
C PRO A 214 -15.43 -34.84 -18.26
N VAL A 215 -15.59 -33.55 -18.57
CA VAL A 215 -14.51 -32.60 -18.84
C VAL A 215 -14.95 -31.21 -18.38
N ASN A 216 -13.99 -30.42 -17.92
CA ASN A 216 -14.19 -29.01 -17.63
C ASN A 216 -14.52 -28.23 -18.91
N THR A 217 -15.58 -27.44 -18.86
CA THR A 217 -15.96 -26.44 -19.86
C THR A 217 -16.14 -25.09 -19.20
N SER A 218 -16.37 -24.04 -19.99
CA SER A 218 -16.57 -22.68 -19.45
C SER A 218 -17.82 -22.52 -18.57
N THR A 219 -18.68 -23.54 -18.49
CA THR A 219 -19.95 -23.49 -17.76
C THR A 219 -20.17 -24.67 -16.83
N CYS A 220 -19.28 -25.66 -16.83
CA CYS A 220 -19.49 -26.93 -16.15
C CYS A 220 -18.16 -27.58 -15.80
N ASP A 221 -18.08 -28.15 -14.61
CA ASP A 221 -16.89 -28.86 -14.14
C ASP A 221 -16.94 -30.33 -14.53
N PHE A 222 -15.83 -31.01 -14.27
CA PHE A 222 -15.62 -32.41 -14.63
C PHE A 222 -16.61 -33.37 -13.95
N ASP A 223 -17.12 -33.02 -12.76
CA ASP A 223 -18.12 -33.80 -12.02
C ASP A 223 -19.56 -33.33 -12.25
N CYS A 224 -19.77 -32.43 -13.22
CA CYS A 224 -21.06 -31.86 -13.59
C CYS A 224 -21.69 -30.90 -12.56
N SER A 225 -20.88 -30.30 -11.68
CA SER A 225 -21.22 -29.04 -11.02
C SER A 225 -21.08 -27.83 -11.96
N VAL A 226 -21.86 -26.77 -11.71
CA VAL A 226 -21.71 -25.52 -12.48
C VAL A 226 -20.39 -24.86 -12.11
N ALA A 227 -19.52 -24.67 -13.11
CA ALA A 227 -18.24 -24.00 -12.96
C ALA A 227 -18.38 -22.63 -12.31
N ARG A 228 -17.96 -22.54 -11.04
CA ARG A 228 -18.00 -21.33 -10.23
C ARG A 228 -16.88 -21.34 -9.21
N CYS A 229 -16.03 -20.32 -9.31
CA CYS A 229 -15.15 -19.87 -8.24
C CYS A 229 -15.72 -20.05 -6.82
N GLY A 230 -15.12 -20.96 -6.03
CA GLY A 230 -15.56 -21.28 -4.67
C GLY A 230 -16.37 -22.57 -4.53
N ASP A 231 -16.47 -23.39 -5.57
CA ASP A 231 -17.33 -24.59 -5.58
C ASP A 231 -16.61 -25.88 -5.14
N GLY A 232 -15.30 -25.83 -4.95
CA GLY A 232 -14.45 -26.95 -4.58
C GLY A 232 -13.63 -27.53 -5.73
N GLN A 233 -13.76 -27.02 -6.96
CA GLN A 233 -13.03 -27.48 -8.13
C GLN A 233 -12.40 -26.36 -8.96
N GLU A 234 -11.12 -26.52 -9.28
CA GLU A 234 -10.42 -25.57 -10.17
C GLU A 234 -10.77 -25.84 -11.64
N ASN A 235 -11.40 -24.85 -12.27
CA ASN A 235 -11.76 -24.89 -13.69
C ASN A 235 -11.04 -23.81 -14.53
N SER A 236 -9.84 -24.14 -14.98
CA SER A 236 -9.06 -23.28 -15.88
C SER A 236 -9.72 -22.97 -17.24
N VAL A 237 -10.68 -23.77 -17.70
CA VAL A 237 -11.43 -23.50 -18.94
C VAL A 237 -12.50 -22.43 -18.72
N ALA A 238 -13.07 -22.36 -17.51
CA ALA A 238 -13.94 -21.27 -17.06
C ALA A 238 -13.18 -20.00 -16.65
N GLY A 239 -11.85 -20.06 -16.61
CA GLY A 239 -10.97 -18.92 -16.31
C GLY A 239 -10.47 -18.87 -14.87
N GLU A 240 -10.62 -19.95 -14.12
CA GLU A 240 -10.16 -20.06 -12.73
C GLU A 240 -8.69 -20.50 -12.70
N GLN A 241 -7.86 -19.81 -11.92
CA GLN A 241 -6.47 -20.19 -11.64
C GLN A 241 -6.33 -20.89 -10.27
N CYS A 242 -7.37 -20.75 -9.44
CA CYS A 242 -7.54 -21.28 -8.10
C CYS A 242 -9.05 -21.32 -7.81
N ASP A 243 -9.49 -21.96 -6.72
CA ASP A 243 -10.93 -22.16 -6.47
C ASP A 243 -11.42 -21.74 -5.06
N GLU A 244 -10.58 -21.22 -4.17
CA GLU A 244 -11.04 -20.99 -2.79
C GLU A 244 -12.12 -19.90 -2.60
N GLY A 245 -12.49 -19.15 -3.65
CA GLY A 245 -13.68 -18.31 -3.65
C GLY A 245 -13.64 -17.11 -2.68
N GLY A 246 -12.46 -16.53 -2.49
CA GLY A 246 -12.24 -15.39 -1.59
C GLY A 246 -10.78 -14.92 -1.62
N ASN A 247 -10.47 -13.80 -0.95
CA ASN A 247 -9.09 -13.30 -0.88
C ASN A 247 -8.26 -14.12 0.14
N THR A 248 -7.80 -15.30 -0.28
CA THR A 248 -6.98 -16.24 0.51
C THR A 248 -5.49 -15.97 0.33
N MET A 249 -4.65 -16.85 0.90
CA MET A 249 -3.20 -16.79 0.74
C MET A 249 -2.73 -17.17 -0.68
N ALA A 250 -3.58 -17.81 -1.49
CA ALA A 250 -3.22 -18.26 -2.84
C ALA A 250 -4.19 -17.76 -3.92
N CYS A 251 -5.40 -17.34 -3.54
CA CYS A 251 -6.49 -17.06 -4.47
C CYS A 251 -7.15 -15.72 -4.18
N ASN A 252 -7.63 -15.06 -5.22
CA ASN A 252 -8.48 -13.87 -5.13
C ASN A 252 -9.95 -14.23 -5.15
N ALA A 253 -10.81 -13.29 -4.75
CA ALA A 253 -12.26 -13.47 -4.76
C ALA A 253 -12.88 -13.72 -6.15
N ASN A 254 -12.15 -13.41 -7.23
CA ASN A 254 -12.52 -13.72 -8.61
C ASN A 254 -11.82 -14.97 -9.16
N CYS A 255 -11.15 -15.75 -8.30
CA CYS A 255 -10.42 -16.96 -8.65
C CYS A 255 -9.24 -16.77 -9.63
N THR A 256 -8.60 -15.60 -9.57
CA THR A 256 -7.23 -15.43 -10.08
C THR A 256 -6.20 -15.68 -8.98
N ASP A 257 -4.97 -16.01 -9.37
CA ASP A 257 -3.88 -16.21 -8.40
C ASP A 257 -3.66 -14.94 -7.58
N ALA A 258 -3.65 -15.06 -6.25
CA ALA A 258 -3.33 -13.93 -5.38
C ALA A 258 -1.89 -13.50 -5.60
N SER A 259 -1.67 -12.21 -5.84
CA SER A 259 -0.34 -11.59 -6.04
C SER A 259 -0.39 -10.11 -5.71
N CYS A 260 0.68 -9.60 -5.09
CA CYS A 260 0.82 -8.16 -4.88
C CYS A 260 0.85 -7.40 -6.21
N GLY A 261 -0.03 -6.42 -6.37
CA GLY A 261 -0.20 -5.59 -7.56
C GLY A 261 -1.19 -6.15 -8.59
N ASP A 262 -2.06 -7.08 -8.20
CA ASP A 262 -3.08 -7.68 -9.09
C ASP A 262 -4.45 -6.98 -9.00
N GLY A 263 -4.58 -5.96 -8.14
CA GLY A 263 -5.80 -5.21 -7.91
C GLY A 263 -6.66 -5.72 -6.76
N PHE A 264 -6.25 -6.79 -6.06
CA PHE A 264 -6.94 -7.37 -4.92
C PHE A 264 -6.08 -7.27 -3.67
N VAL A 265 -6.73 -6.94 -2.53
CA VAL A 265 -6.06 -6.95 -1.23
C VAL A 265 -6.33 -8.28 -0.56
N ASN A 266 -5.28 -9.03 -0.24
CA ASN A 266 -5.35 -10.34 0.40
C ASN A 266 -4.75 -10.29 1.83
N PRO A 267 -5.52 -9.88 2.86
CA PRO A 267 -4.99 -9.66 4.22
C PRO A 267 -4.35 -10.91 4.84
N VAL A 268 -4.84 -12.10 4.49
CA VAL A 268 -4.30 -13.38 4.98
C VAL A 268 -2.86 -13.61 4.52
N ARG A 269 -2.47 -12.96 3.42
CA ARG A 269 -1.13 -12.94 2.84
C ARG A 269 -0.22 -11.85 3.41
N SER A 270 -0.69 -11.14 4.44
CA SER A 270 -0.04 -9.95 5.02
C SER A 270 0.10 -8.77 4.07
N GLU A 271 -0.71 -8.76 3.01
CA GLU A 271 -0.93 -7.61 2.15
C GLU A 271 -1.83 -6.59 2.86
N GLN A 272 -1.30 -5.38 3.06
CA GLN A 272 -2.03 -4.31 3.75
C GLN A 272 -2.80 -3.41 2.77
N CYS A 273 -2.36 -3.36 1.53
CA CYS A 273 -2.93 -2.62 0.40
C CYS A 273 -2.43 -3.25 -0.90
N ASP A 274 -3.04 -2.89 -2.03
CA ASP A 274 -2.61 -3.34 -3.35
C ASP A 274 -2.44 -2.13 -4.29
N PRO A 275 -1.29 -1.97 -4.96
CA PRO A 275 -1.02 -0.85 -5.86
C PRO A 275 -1.69 -0.97 -7.25
N GLY A 276 -2.31 -2.10 -7.56
CA GLY A 276 -2.96 -2.41 -8.83
C GLY A 276 -2.00 -2.61 -10.01
N GLY A 277 -0.71 -2.74 -9.73
CA GLY A 277 0.32 -2.96 -10.73
C GLY A 277 1.74 -2.99 -10.16
N PRO A 278 2.78 -2.87 -11.02
CA PRO A 278 4.17 -3.03 -10.62
C PRO A 278 4.82 -1.78 -10.03
N ASN A 279 4.07 -0.70 -9.81
CA ASN A 279 4.61 0.59 -9.35
C ASN A 279 3.87 1.04 -8.09
N ASP A 280 4.56 1.81 -7.25
CA ASP A 280 3.98 2.43 -6.07
C ASP A 280 2.80 3.36 -6.42
N THR A 281 1.88 3.48 -5.47
CA THR A 281 0.80 4.47 -5.47
C THR A 281 0.94 5.38 -4.26
N ALA A 282 0.22 6.50 -4.24
CA ALA A 282 0.25 7.45 -3.12
C ALA A 282 -0.18 6.84 -1.76
N THR A 283 -0.76 5.64 -1.76
CA THR A 283 -1.27 4.97 -0.56
C THR A 283 -0.66 3.59 -0.34
N CYS A 284 0.10 3.05 -1.29
CA CYS A 284 0.56 1.67 -1.26
C CYS A 284 1.91 1.50 -1.95
N ASN A 285 2.80 0.76 -1.29
CA ASN A 285 4.11 0.39 -1.81
C ASN A 285 3.99 -0.82 -2.74
N VAL A 286 4.97 -1.00 -3.62
CA VAL A 286 5.06 -2.12 -4.59
C VAL A 286 5.23 -3.48 -3.93
N ASN A 287 5.60 -3.52 -2.65
CA ASN A 287 5.65 -4.74 -1.84
C ASN A 287 4.35 -4.94 -1.01
N CYS A 288 3.31 -4.16 -1.30
CA CYS A 288 1.98 -4.26 -0.71
C CYS A 288 1.90 -3.98 0.80
N THR A 289 2.82 -3.14 1.29
CA THR A 289 2.69 -2.43 2.57
C THR A 289 2.10 -1.05 2.34
N LEU A 290 1.38 -0.52 3.33
CA LEU A 290 0.86 0.86 3.25
C LEU A 290 2.00 1.85 3.12
N ALA A 291 1.89 2.79 2.19
CA ALA A 291 2.88 3.86 2.02
C ALA A 291 2.87 4.78 3.24
N ARG A 292 3.92 4.71 4.06
CA ARG A 292 4.05 5.55 5.25
C ARG A 292 5.51 5.88 5.48
N CYS A 293 5.78 7.18 5.56
CA CYS A 293 7.07 7.69 6.03
C CYS A 293 7.62 6.93 7.25
N GLY A 294 8.77 6.29 7.05
CA GLY A 294 9.51 5.50 8.03
C GLY A 294 9.01 4.06 8.19
N ASP A 295 8.45 3.47 7.14
CA ASP A 295 8.09 2.04 7.08
C ASP A 295 9.22 1.14 6.55
N GLY A 296 10.33 1.74 6.15
CA GLY A 296 11.52 1.12 5.55
C GLY A 296 11.47 1.02 4.02
N VAL A 297 10.51 1.65 3.35
CA VAL A 297 10.29 1.58 1.89
C VAL A 297 10.03 2.96 1.32
N THR A 298 10.95 3.45 0.49
CA THR A 298 10.79 4.77 -0.15
C THR A 298 9.72 4.78 -1.23
N ASN A 299 8.67 5.56 -1.02
CA ASN A 299 7.57 5.73 -1.97
C ASN A 299 7.44 7.18 -2.49
N ARG A 300 8.04 7.42 -3.66
CA ARG A 300 7.95 8.72 -4.34
C ARG A 300 6.54 9.10 -4.77
N ALA A 301 5.65 8.14 -5.01
CA ALA A 301 4.25 8.42 -5.35
C ALA A 301 3.45 8.94 -4.15
N ALA A 302 3.86 8.59 -2.92
CA ALA A 302 3.34 9.13 -1.67
C ALA A 302 4.02 10.44 -1.24
N GLY A 303 5.06 10.88 -1.97
CA GLY A 303 5.81 12.11 -1.70
C GLY A 303 7.07 11.90 -0.86
N GLU A 304 7.49 10.66 -0.64
CA GLU A 304 8.72 10.33 0.10
C GLU A 304 9.95 10.44 -0.81
N GLU A 305 10.96 11.18 -0.36
CA GLU A 305 12.26 11.26 -1.04
C GLU A 305 13.30 10.33 -0.41
N CYS A 306 13.09 9.97 0.85
CA CYS A 306 13.79 8.99 1.67
C CYS A 306 12.77 8.28 2.58
N ASP A 307 13.16 7.23 3.31
CA ASP A 307 12.21 6.52 4.21
C ASP A 307 12.90 5.93 5.45
N ASP A 308 13.65 6.76 6.15
CA ASP A 308 14.20 6.32 7.42
C ASP A 308 13.16 6.48 8.53
N MET A 309 13.27 5.66 9.58
CA MET A 309 12.37 5.67 10.75
C MET A 309 12.56 6.92 11.62
N GLY A 310 12.28 8.10 11.07
CA GLY A 310 12.54 9.42 11.66
C GLY A 310 13.83 10.07 11.12
N ASN A 311 14.29 11.13 11.80
CA ASN A 311 15.51 11.85 11.44
C ASN A 311 16.73 10.92 11.38
N SER A 312 17.38 10.88 10.23
CA SER A 312 18.64 10.20 9.96
C SER A 312 19.67 11.16 9.37
N VAL A 313 20.84 10.64 9.01
CA VAL A 313 21.90 11.43 8.35
C VAL A 313 21.50 11.94 6.97
N ASP A 314 20.56 11.27 6.29
CA ASP A 314 20.17 11.54 4.91
C ASP A 314 18.64 11.74 4.75
N CYS A 315 17.87 11.70 5.84
CA CYS A 315 16.41 11.78 5.81
C CYS A 315 15.83 12.55 6.99
N ASP A 316 14.84 13.40 6.74
CA ASP A 316 14.07 14.09 7.77
C ASP A 316 12.88 13.26 8.24
N ALA A 317 12.32 13.61 9.40
CA ALA A 317 11.23 12.87 10.03
C ALA A 317 9.90 12.92 9.25
N ASN A 318 9.78 13.82 8.27
CA ASN A 318 8.67 13.90 7.32
C ASN A 318 8.99 13.19 5.98
N CYS A 319 10.14 12.52 5.87
CA CYS A 319 10.64 11.83 4.69
C CYS A 319 11.01 12.73 3.50
N THR A 320 11.41 13.97 3.78
CA THR A 320 12.19 14.80 2.85
C THR A 320 13.69 14.57 3.02
N LEU A 321 14.45 14.92 1.99
CA LEU A 321 15.92 14.91 2.09
C LEU A 321 16.40 16.04 2.97
N VAL A 322 17.43 15.77 3.77
CA VAL A 322 18.07 16.76 4.64
C VAL A 322 18.62 17.90 3.79
N VAL A 323 18.04 19.08 3.98
CA VAL A 323 18.52 20.32 3.37
C VAL A 323 18.41 21.44 4.39
N CYS A 324 19.55 22.03 4.74
CA CYS A 324 19.57 23.24 5.54
C CYS A 324 18.69 24.34 4.91
N GLY A 325 17.70 24.81 5.69
CA GLY A 325 16.73 25.82 5.29
C GLY A 325 15.42 25.27 4.74
N ASP A 326 15.06 24.02 5.04
CA ASP A 326 13.83 23.40 4.54
C ASP A 326 12.68 23.40 5.57
N SER A 327 12.89 24.06 6.71
CA SER A 327 12.01 24.10 7.89
C SER A 327 12.03 22.84 8.76
N PHE A 328 12.94 21.89 8.50
CA PHE A 328 13.07 20.64 9.25
C PHE A 328 14.45 20.51 9.90
N PHE A 329 14.49 20.85 11.19
CA PHE A 329 15.69 20.64 11.99
C PHE A 329 16.06 19.15 12.15
N ASN A 330 17.23 18.78 11.64
CA ASN A 330 17.77 17.43 11.69
C ASN A 330 19.15 17.35 12.37
N SER A 331 19.11 17.22 13.70
CA SER A 331 20.33 16.97 14.50
C SER A 331 21.10 15.69 14.15
N ALA A 332 20.46 14.69 13.51
CA ALA A 332 21.12 13.43 13.15
C ALA A 332 22.05 13.61 11.94
N ALA A 333 21.69 14.51 11.03
CA ALA A 333 22.51 14.94 9.90
C ALA A 333 23.54 16.02 10.26
N GLY A 334 23.53 16.50 11.50
CA GLY A 334 24.52 17.46 12.01
C GLY A 334 24.07 18.93 11.98
N GLU A 335 22.80 19.19 11.65
CA GLU A 335 22.24 20.53 11.75
C GLU A 335 22.20 21.00 13.21
N GLN A 336 22.52 22.28 13.43
CA GLN A 336 22.46 22.92 14.75
C GLN A 336 21.24 23.84 14.91
N CYS A 337 20.61 24.21 13.80
CA CYS A 337 19.40 25.01 13.67
C CYS A 337 18.76 24.71 12.30
N ASP A 338 17.54 25.20 12.09
CA ASP A 338 16.91 25.34 10.77
C ASP A 338 15.79 26.37 10.93
N ASP A 339 15.79 27.43 10.11
CA ASP A 339 14.77 28.48 10.12
C ASP A 339 13.99 28.60 8.81
N GLY A 340 14.15 27.61 7.92
CA GLY A 340 13.41 27.53 6.67
C GLY A 340 13.95 28.39 5.53
N ASP A 341 15.17 28.92 5.66
CA ASP A 341 15.89 29.49 4.53
C ASP A 341 17.40 29.23 4.57
N ALA A 342 18.11 29.66 3.52
CA ALA A 342 19.53 29.39 3.33
C ALA A 342 20.36 30.67 3.37
N ASP A 343 19.94 31.68 4.13
CA ASP A 343 20.70 32.90 4.32
C ASP A 343 21.98 32.65 5.15
N LEU A 344 22.96 33.51 4.95
CA LEU A 344 24.23 33.51 5.65
C LEU A 344 24.32 34.68 6.64
N ALA A 345 23.24 35.45 6.80
CA ALA A 345 23.24 36.72 7.53
C ALA A 345 22.10 36.79 8.56
N ASP A 346 21.85 35.71 9.27
CA ASP A 346 20.84 35.60 10.33
C ASP A 346 21.27 34.66 11.46
N ASP A 347 20.34 34.32 12.34
CA ASP A 347 20.62 33.46 13.49
C ASP A 347 20.94 32.00 13.09
N CYS A 348 20.63 31.56 11.86
CA CYS A 348 20.85 30.20 11.37
C CYS A 348 21.53 30.18 10.00
N ILE A 349 22.85 30.24 10.01
CA ILE A 349 23.64 30.37 8.79
C ILE A 349 23.76 29.04 8.01
N ALA A 350 23.55 29.10 6.70
CA ALA A 350 23.67 27.98 5.78
C ALA A 350 25.08 27.89 5.13
N VAL A 351 26.06 27.31 5.83
CA VAL A 351 27.44 27.25 5.36
C VAL A 351 27.71 25.94 4.63
N ASN A 352 27.93 26.00 3.31
CA ASN A 352 28.14 24.82 2.45
C ASN A 352 27.01 23.77 2.52
N GLY A 353 25.78 24.21 2.81
CA GLY A 353 24.62 23.32 2.97
C GLY A 353 24.48 22.69 4.36
N GLU A 354 25.31 23.07 5.34
CA GLU A 354 25.14 22.72 6.75
C GLU A 354 24.59 23.92 7.52
N CYS A 355 23.48 23.73 8.24
CA CYS A 355 22.90 24.76 9.10
C CYS A 355 23.64 24.84 10.44
N ARG A 356 24.20 26.02 10.72
CA ARG A 356 24.97 26.30 11.94
C ARG A 356 24.37 27.52 12.64
N ILE A 357 24.40 27.53 13.97
CA ILE A 357 23.93 28.71 14.71
C ILE A 357 24.89 29.86 14.44
N GLY A 358 24.35 31.00 14.00
CA GLY A 358 25.07 32.25 13.83
C GLY A 358 25.48 32.84 15.19
N TYR A 359 26.71 33.32 15.30
CA TYR A 359 27.20 33.99 16.50
C TYR A 359 28.33 34.96 16.20
N CYS A 360 28.43 35.99 17.04
CA CYS A 360 29.50 36.97 16.96
C CYS A 360 30.91 36.37 16.95
N GLY A 361 31.68 36.69 15.92
CA GLY A 361 33.04 36.20 15.65
C GLY A 361 33.08 34.96 14.77
N ASP A 362 32.00 34.61 14.06
CA ASP A 362 31.96 33.43 13.17
C ASP A 362 32.31 33.72 11.70
N GLY A 363 32.47 35.00 11.35
CA GLY A 363 32.82 35.49 10.02
C GLY A 363 31.62 35.96 9.21
N TYR A 364 30.40 35.86 9.75
CA TYR A 364 29.15 36.20 9.10
C TYR A 364 28.42 37.26 9.91
N ARG A 365 28.07 38.38 9.27
CA ARG A 365 27.39 39.49 9.94
C ARG A 365 25.89 39.25 9.95
N ASN A 366 25.31 39.01 11.11
CA ASN A 366 23.88 38.73 11.27
C ASN A 366 23.05 40.01 11.13
N THR A 367 22.24 40.09 10.06
CA THR A 367 21.41 41.25 9.69
C THR A 367 19.91 41.01 9.79
N ALA A 368 19.50 39.75 9.91
CA ALA A 368 18.14 39.33 10.21
C ALA A 368 18.14 38.42 11.46
N GLY A 369 16.96 38.14 12.02
CA GLY A 369 16.84 37.33 13.25
C GLY A 369 16.75 38.11 14.56
N LEU A 370 16.96 37.41 15.68
CA LEU A 370 16.92 37.93 17.04
C LEU A 370 18.27 38.50 17.48
N ARG A 371 19.39 38.08 16.88
CA ARG A 371 20.73 38.59 17.16
C ARG A 371 21.25 39.42 16.00
N LEU A 372 20.89 40.70 16.01
CA LEU A 372 21.39 41.67 15.06
C LEU A 372 22.81 42.13 15.43
N GLU A 373 23.70 42.10 14.44
CA GLU A 373 25.10 42.46 14.58
C GLU A 373 25.44 43.72 13.76
N MET A 374 26.19 44.63 14.37
CA MET A 374 26.66 45.82 13.68
C MET A 374 27.91 45.51 12.84
N CYS A 375 28.70 44.54 13.25
CA CYS A 375 29.91 44.05 12.60
C CYS A 375 30.12 42.57 12.96
N ASP A 376 30.97 41.89 12.18
CA ASP A 376 31.58 40.59 12.51
C ASP A 376 32.92 40.52 11.78
N ASP A 377 34.01 40.20 12.48
CA ASP A 377 35.37 40.07 11.93
C ASP A 377 35.96 38.66 12.06
N GLY A 378 35.11 37.67 12.35
CA GLY A 378 35.45 36.25 12.36
C GLY A 378 36.37 35.83 13.50
N ASN A 379 36.49 36.63 14.56
CA ASN A 379 37.26 36.26 15.72
C ASN A 379 36.71 36.87 17.03
N ASN A 380 37.33 36.51 18.16
CA ASN A 380 36.92 36.98 19.49
C ASN A 380 38.00 37.88 20.12
N ILE A 381 38.43 38.90 19.38
CA ILE A 381 39.37 39.94 19.84
C ILE A 381 38.61 41.27 19.91
N ASP A 382 38.77 42.01 21.01
CA ASP A 382 37.98 43.24 21.23
C ASP A 382 38.59 44.50 20.59
N TYR A 383 39.79 44.43 20.01
CA TYR A 383 40.62 45.60 19.66
C TYR A 383 41.07 45.66 18.19
N ASP A 384 40.44 44.89 17.30
CA ASP A 384 40.73 44.81 15.86
C ASP A 384 39.59 45.32 14.96
N GLY A 385 38.59 46.00 15.53
CA GLY A 385 37.61 46.79 14.78
C GLY A 385 36.16 46.29 14.87
N CYS A 386 35.92 45.08 15.37
CA CYS A 386 34.63 44.66 15.90
C CYS A 386 34.81 44.19 17.35
N ARG A 387 33.84 44.49 18.22
CA ARG A 387 33.90 43.99 19.60
C ARG A 387 33.38 42.57 19.67
N ASN A 388 33.76 41.83 20.72
CA ASN A 388 33.30 40.46 21.00
C ASN A 388 31.79 40.33 21.25
N ASN A 389 31.08 41.46 21.33
CA ASN A 389 29.62 41.55 21.41
C ASN A 389 28.98 42.07 20.11
N CYS A 390 29.75 42.10 19.02
CA CYS A 390 29.35 42.51 17.67
C CYS A 390 28.74 43.90 17.57
N THR A 391 29.19 44.77 18.46
CA THR A 391 28.98 46.22 18.36
C THR A 391 30.21 46.87 17.79
N LEU A 392 30.01 47.90 16.98
CA LEU A 392 31.12 48.70 16.51
C LEU A 392 31.81 49.37 17.70
N PRO A 393 33.15 49.44 17.71
CA PRO A 393 33.87 50.18 18.73
C PRO A 393 33.44 51.65 18.77
N SER A 394 33.45 52.24 19.96
CA SER A 394 33.10 53.65 20.14
C SER A 394 33.98 54.25 21.20
N CYS A 395 34.46 55.46 20.94
CA CYS A 395 35.24 56.18 21.93
C CYS A 395 34.46 56.37 23.24
N GLY A 396 35.13 56.09 24.37
CA GLY A 396 34.57 56.21 25.71
C GLY A 396 33.89 54.93 26.21
N ASP A 397 34.24 53.77 25.67
CA ASP A 397 33.66 52.48 26.04
C ASP A 397 34.54 51.63 26.98
N GLY A 398 35.76 52.08 27.23
CA GLY A 398 36.75 51.49 28.10
C GLY A 398 37.73 50.54 27.44
N ILE A 399 37.71 50.42 26.11
CA ILE A 399 38.54 49.51 25.33
C ILE A 399 39.31 50.30 24.27
N VAL A 400 40.62 50.45 24.44
CA VAL A 400 41.47 51.13 23.45
C VAL A 400 41.62 50.27 22.19
N GLN A 401 41.01 50.72 21.10
CA GLN A 401 41.11 50.08 19.78
C GLN A 401 42.42 50.38 19.06
N ALA A 402 42.71 49.64 17.98
CA ALA A 402 43.89 49.89 17.14
C ALA A 402 43.97 51.32 16.57
N THR A 403 42.85 52.01 16.39
CA THR A 403 42.79 53.41 15.89
C THR A 403 42.70 54.46 17.00
N GLU A 404 42.50 54.05 18.25
CA GLU A 404 42.36 54.94 19.40
C GLU A 404 43.70 55.10 20.10
N GLN A 405 43.99 56.30 20.58
CA GLN A 405 45.20 56.58 21.35
C GLN A 405 44.97 56.40 22.85
N CYS A 406 43.73 56.60 23.29
CA CYS A 406 43.26 56.49 24.67
C CYS A 406 41.78 56.09 24.67
N ASP A 407 41.28 55.61 25.82
CA ASP A 407 39.86 55.51 26.13
C ASP A 407 39.70 55.56 27.65
N ASP A 408 38.86 56.46 28.15
CA ASP A 408 38.64 56.72 29.57
C ASP A 408 37.18 56.48 30.02
N ARG A 409 36.42 55.69 29.25
CA ARG A 409 35.02 55.29 29.53
C ARG A 409 34.01 56.43 29.54
N ASN A 410 34.35 57.57 28.97
CA ASN A 410 33.42 58.68 28.87
C ASN A 410 33.63 59.47 27.56
N THR A 411 32.78 60.47 27.30
CA THR A 411 32.85 61.28 26.06
C THR A 411 33.10 62.75 26.38
N SER A 412 33.81 63.02 27.48
CA SER A 412 34.26 64.34 27.85
C SER A 412 35.44 64.74 26.98
N ASN A 413 35.65 66.05 26.86
CA ASN A 413 36.86 66.61 26.26
C ASN A 413 37.65 67.41 27.31
N THR A 414 37.32 67.28 28.60
CA THR A 414 37.94 68.06 29.68
C THR A 414 38.78 67.18 30.61
N ASP A 415 39.15 66.01 30.14
CA ASP A 415 40.02 65.02 30.75
C ASP A 415 41.07 64.58 29.73
N ASN A 416 41.93 63.66 30.14
CA ASN A 416 43.10 63.24 29.39
C ASN A 416 42.80 62.48 28.08
N CYS A 417 41.53 62.22 27.76
CA CYS A 417 41.10 61.58 26.53
C CYS A 417 39.90 62.30 25.91
N LEU A 418 40.04 62.79 24.68
CA LEU A 418 38.94 63.44 23.98
C LEU A 418 37.86 62.42 23.57
N SER A 419 36.64 62.89 23.34
CA SER A 419 35.53 62.13 22.73
C SER A 419 35.82 61.58 21.32
N THR A 420 36.95 61.98 20.72
CA THR A 420 37.49 61.43 19.47
C THR A 420 38.59 60.38 19.70
N CYS A 421 38.84 59.99 20.96
CA CYS A 421 39.84 59.04 21.43
C CYS A 421 41.27 59.35 20.97
N GLN A 422 41.54 60.66 20.94
CA GLN A 422 42.88 61.22 20.87
C GLN A 422 43.24 61.76 22.25
N PHE A 423 44.52 61.74 22.58
CA PHE A 423 44.99 62.35 23.82
C PHE A 423 44.62 63.83 23.83
N ASN A 424 44.09 64.29 24.95
CA ASN A 424 43.93 65.71 25.22
C ASN A 424 45.32 66.31 25.47
N VAL A 425 45.76 67.21 24.60
CA VAL A 425 47.10 67.79 24.59
C VAL A 425 47.06 69.29 24.35
N CYS A 426 47.93 70.00 25.05
CA CYS A 426 48.11 71.44 24.92
C CYS A 426 48.12 71.96 23.48
N GLY A 427 47.10 72.74 23.12
CA GLY A 427 46.92 73.34 21.79
C GLY A 427 46.01 72.54 20.84
N ASP A 428 45.19 71.62 21.35
CA ASP A 428 44.29 70.76 20.56
C ASP A 428 42.85 71.29 20.43
N GLY A 429 42.51 72.37 21.14
CA GLY A 429 41.18 72.96 21.17
C GLY A 429 40.42 72.75 22.48
N PHE A 430 40.96 71.95 23.41
CA PHE A 430 40.32 71.59 24.68
C PHE A 430 41.26 71.76 25.88
N VAL A 431 40.69 71.94 27.08
CA VAL A 431 41.47 72.14 28.32
C VAL A 431 41.30 70.89 29.19
N ASP A 432 42.38 70.16 29.45
CA ASP A 432 42.38 69.03 30.40
C ASP A 432 42.24 69.53 31.85
N THR A 433 41.21 69.07 32.56
CA THR A 433 40.97 69.41 33.98
C THR A 433 41.33 68.28 34.94
N GLN A 434 41.85 67.15 34.44
CA GLN A 434 42.16 65.95 35.23
C GLN A 434 43.66 65.62 35.24
N ALA A 435 44.14 65.06 36.36
CA ALA A 435 45.53 64.63 36.50
C ALA A 435 45.78 63.34 35.68
N PRO A 436 46.97 63.15 35.07
CA PRO A 436 48.22 63.89 35.28
C PRO A 436 48.45 65.09 34.34
N GLY A 437 47.49 65.42 33.48
CA GLY A 437 47.65 66.39 32.38
C GLY A 437 47.16 67.80 32.63
N ILE A 438 46.57 68.11 33.80
CA ILE A 438 45.86 69.37 34.10
C ILE A 438 46.46 70.62 33.42
N GLU A 439 45.66 71.19 32.54
CA GLU A 439 45.90 72.40 31.78
C GLU A 439 45.09 73.54 32.37
N GLN A 440 45.69 74.72 32.45
CA GLN A 440 44.99 75.95 32.86
C GLN A 440 44.43 76.72 31.67
N CYS A 441 44.92 76.41 30.47
CA CYS A 441 44.60 77.00 29.18
C CYS A 441 45.07 76.03 28.08
N ASP A 442 44.58 76.18 26.85
CA ASP A 442 44.81 75.26 25.71
C ASP A 442 45.72 75.90 24.64
N GLY A 443 46.85 76.46 25.10
CA GLY A 443 47.77 77.21 24.25
C GLY A 443 47.24 78.57 23.78
N GLY A 444 47.96 79.19 22.84
CA GLY A 444 47.68 80.55 22.35
C GLY A 444 48.39 81.66 23.15
N ALA A 445 47.98 82.92 22.93
CA ALA A 445 48.60 84.06 23.62
C ALA A 445 48.10 84.16 25.07
N GLY A 446 49.02 84.31 26.04
CA GLY A 446 48.70 84.26 27.48
C GLY A 446 48.75 82.86 28.07
N CYS A 447 49.24 81.86 27.32
CA CYS A 447 49.32 80.46 27.73
C CYS A 447 50.68 79.89 27.36
N SER A 448 51.38 79.34 28.35
CA SER A 448 52.73 78.81 28.17
C SER A 448 52.74 77.55 27.29
N PRO A 449 53.90 77.13 26.74
CA PRO A 449 54.01 75.89 25.97
C PRO A 449 53.71 74.61 26.76
N THR A 450 53.56 74.71 28.09
CA THR A 450 53.14 73.63 28.98
C THR A 450 51.72 73.85 29.52
N CYS A 451 50.92 74.67 28.82
CA CYS A 451 49.52 74.96 29.12
C CYS A 451 49.25 75.46 30.55
N GLN A 452 50.16 76.28 31.05
CA GLN A 452 49.99 77.06 32.28
C GLN A 452 49.70 78.52 31.91
N LEU A 453 48.86 79.20 32.68
CA LEU A 453 48.58 80.61 32.43
C LEU A 453 49.86 81.43 32.60
N GLU A 454 50.16 82.25 31.59
CA GLU A 454 51.27 83.21 31.65
C GLU A 454 50.86 84.32 32.63
N ALA A 455 51.59 84.47 33.73
CA ALA A 455 51.20 85.36 34.81
C ALA A 455 52.41 85.82 35.62
N CYS A 456 52.53 87.14 35.75
CA CYS A 456 53.57 87.76 36.55
C CYS A 456 53.58 87.26 38.00
N HIS A 457 54.77 86.84 38.45
CA HIS A 457 55.09 86.23 39.75
C HIS A 457 54.62 84.76 39.89
N ASN A 458 54.61 83.98 38.82
CA ASN A 458 54.30 82.55 38.85
C ASN A 458 55.57 81.67 38.97
N GLY A 459 56.76 82.28 39.05
CA GLY A 459 58.04 81.58 39.17
C GLY A 459 58.64 81.11 37.85
N VAL A 460 58.06 81.49 36.71
CA VAL A 460 58.63 81.29 35.37
C VAL A 460 58.78 82.65 34.68
N LEU A 461 59.83 82.82 33.87
CA LEU A 461 60.00 84.06 33.10
C LEU A 461 59.19 83.96 31.80
N ASP A 462 58.00 84.55 31.79
CA ASP A 462 57.08 84.47 30.66
C ASP A 462 57.39 85.50 29.55
N PRO A 463 56.97 85.27 28.28
CA PRO A 463 57.18 86.21 27.19
C PRO A 463 56.53 87.58 27.46
N GLY A 464 57.35 88.59 27.76
CA GLY A 464 56.91 89.96 28.07
C GLY A 464 57.37 90.46 29.45
N GLU A 465 57.91 89.58 30.28
CA GLU A 465 58.47 89.90 31.60
C GLU A 465 59.99 90.17 31.52
N GLU A 466 60.49 91.13 32.30
CA GLU A 466 61.95 91.35 32.47
C GLU A 466 62.53 90.54 33.62
N CYS A 467 61.70 90.14 34.59
CA CYS A 467 62.02 89.32 35.74
C CYS A 467 60.76 88.63 36.29
N ASP A 468 60.94 87.52 37.02
CA ASP A 468 59.93 86.89 37.87
C ASP A 468 60.64 86.32 39.10
N ASP A 469 60.23 86.75 40.29
CA ASP A 469 60.77 86.27 41.57
C ASP A 469 59.69 85.68 42.49
N HIS A 470 58.59 85.23 41.88
CA HIS A 470 57.52 84.46 42.49
C HIS A 470 56.84 85.14 43.69
N ASN A 471 56.93 86.47 43.78
CA ASN A 471 56.31 87.22 44.86
C ASN A 471 55.98 88.66 44.43
N MET A 472 55.05 89.36 45.09
CA MET A 472 54.61 90.72 44.69
C MET A 472 55.35 91.85 45.45
N SER A 473 56.61 91.65 45.83
CA SER A 473 57.37 92.59 46.65
C SER A 473 58.10 93.61 45.79
N ASN A 474 57.70 94.87 45.84
CA ASN A 474 58.44 95.93 45.14
C ASN A 474 59.78 96.31 45.82
N SER A 475 60.23 95.58 46.83
CA SER A 475 61.43 95.92 47.63
C SER A 475 62.65 95.04 47.33
N ASP A 476 62.52 94.11 46.39
CA ASP A 476 63.57 93.19 45.97
C ASP A 476 64.00 93.47 44.51
N GLY A 477 64.37 92.42 43.76
CA GLY A 477 64.91 92.58 42.42
C GLY A 477 63.87 92.78 41.33
N CYS A 478 62.60 92.46 41.60
CA CYS A 478 61.53 92.49 40.62
C CYS A 478 60.33 93.24 41.18
N VAL A 479 59.93 94.34 40.55
CA VAL A 479 58.74 95.07 40.99
C VAL A 479 57.47 94.37 40.50
N GLY A 480 56.34 94.63 41.16
CA GLY A 480 55.02 94.00 40.98
C GLY A 480 54.39 94.05 39.58
N GLU A 481 55.09 94.59 38.59
CA GLU A 481 54.72 94.56 37.17
C GLU A 481 55.71 93.72 36.34
N CYS A 482 56.49 92.84 36.98
CA CYS A 482 57.52 91.99 36.35
C CYS A 482 58.59 92.76 35.57
N VAL A 483 59.00 93.89 36.14
CA VAL A 483 60.08 94.75 35.66
C VAL A 483 61.21 94.76 36.68
N LEU A 484 62.46 94.82 36.22
CA LEU A 484 63.61 94.90 37.12
C LEU A 484 63.60 96.22 37.92
N ALA A 485 63.79 96.13 39.23
CA ALA A 485 63.89 97.30 40.12
C ALA A 485 65.12 98.19 39.78
N ARG A 486 64.95 99.52 39.78
CA ARG A 486 65.96 100.54 39.38
C ARG A 486 65.86 101.83 40.21
N CYS A 487 66.99 102.40 40.61
CA CYS A 487 67.06 103.75 41.21
C CYS A 487 66.32 104.80 40.35
N GLY A 488 65.31 105.43 40.92
CA GLY A 488 64.37 106.35 40.28
C GLY A 488 63.02 105.74 39.88
N ASP A 489 62.73 104.50 40.26
CA ASP A 489 61.47 103.79 39.97
C ASP A 489 60.39 103.96 41.04
N THR A 490 60.61 104.86 42.01
CA THR A 490 59.73 105.18 43.14
C THR A 490 59.72 104.16 44.28
N TYR A 491 60.45 103.05 44.16
CA TYR A 491 60.61 102.04 45.20
C TYR A 491 62.03 102.08 45.77
N VAL A 492 62.18 101.81 47.07
CA VAL A 492 63.50 101.70 47.71
C VAL A 492 63.84 100.23 47.89
N ARG A 493 64.84 99.75 47.16
CA ARG A 493 65.35 98.39 47.25
C ARG A 493 66.26 98.23 48.47
N ALA A 494 65.75 97.53 49.47
CA ALA A 494 66.42 97.33 50.75
C ALA A 494 67.81 96.70 50.57
N GLY A 495 68.86 97.41 51.00
CA GLY A 495 70.25 96.96 50.93
C GLY A 495 70.98 97.23 49.62
N PHE A 496 70.30 97.78 48.60
CA PHE A 496 70.92 98.20 47.33
C PHE A 496 70.90 99.72 47.15
N GLU A 497 69.87 100.40 47.63
CA GLU A 497 69.78 101.86 47.65
C GLU A 497 69.28 102.39 49.00
N GLN A 498 69.76 103.57 49.40
CA GLN A 498 69.41 104.18 50.70
C GLN A 498 68.20 105.11 50.60
N CYS A 499 67.97 105.66 49.41
CA CYS A 499 66.94 106.63 49.09
C CYS A 499 66.59 106.53 47.60
N ASP A 500 65.40 106.98 47.20
CA ASP A 500 64.97 107.03 45.79
C ASP A 500 64.76 108.48 45.34
N VAL A 501 65.20 108.81 44.13
CA VAL A 501 65.14 110.18 43.57
C VAL A 501 63.73 110.61 43.13
N GLY A 502 62.72 109.75 43.27
CA GLY A 502 61.44 109.82 42.58
C GLY A 502 60.36 110.75 43.12
N THR A 503 60.27 111.07 44.43
CA THR A 503 59.13 111.89 44.93
C THR A 503 59.36 112.62 46.28
N GLY A 504 60.03 113.78 46.29
CA GLY A 504 59.77 114.81 47.31
C GLY A 504 61.00 115.54 47.90
N PRO A 505 60.83 116.76 48.45
CA PRO A 505 61.91 117.72 48.64
C PRO A 505 62.52 117.62 50.04
N PHE A 506 63.57 116.81 50.18
CA PHE A 506 64.66 117.01 51.12
C PHE A 506 65.95 116.59 50.42
N GLY A 507 66.91 117.50 50.35
CA GLY A 507 68.11 117.46 49.51
C GLY A 507 69.18 116.48 49.99
N ASP A 508 68.77 115.28 50.40
CA ASP A 508 69.65 114.31 51.02
C ASP A 508 69.98 113.11 50.13
N CYS A 509 69.51 113.00 48.86
CA CYS A 509 69.76 111.82 48.02
C CYS A 509 70.53 112.12 46.71
N THR A 510 71.69 111.49 46.54
CA THR A 510 72.55 111.61 45.35
C THR A 510 71.97 110.88 44.12
N ARG A 511 72.44 111.20 42.90
CA ARG A 511 72.07 110.47 41.65
C ARG A 511 72.50 109.00 41.61
N LEU A 512 73.23 108.54 42.63
CA LEU A 512 73.58 107.14 42.85
C LEU A 512 72.75 106.53 43.99
N CYS A 513 71.64 107.18 44.37
CA CYS A 513 70.72 106.75 45.42
C CYS A 513 71.41 106.49 46.79
N ARG A 514 72.25 107.46 47.21
CA ARG A 514 72.96 107.51 48.52
C ARG A 514 72.69 108.83 49.26
N ASP A 515 72.84 108.81 50.58
CA ASP A 515 72.60 109.98 51.44
C ASP A 515 73.66 111.12 51.28
N ASN A 516 73.32 112.40 51.51
CA ASN A 516 74.19 113.60 51.44
C ASN A 516 74.68 114.03 52.85
N VAL A 517 75.99 114.17 53.10
CA VAL A 517 76.54 114.44 54.46
C VAL A 517 77.83 115.28 54.43
N CYS A 518 77.85 116.42 55.14
CA CYS A 518 79.05 117.25 55.35
C CYS A 518 80.18 116.51 56.09
N GLY A 519 81.40 116.66 55.60
CA GLY A 519 82.62 116.00 56.06
C GLY A 519 82.83 114.60 55.45
N ASP A 520 82.18 114.27 54.34
CA ASP A 520 82.28 112.96 53.68
C ASP A 520 83.32 112.91 52.54
N GLY A 521 83.94 114.06 52.24
CA GLY A 521 84.97 114.22 51.21
C GLY A 521 84.43 114.61 49.85
N PHE A 522 83.12 114.85 49.71
CA PHE A 522 82.47 115.25 48.46
C PHE A 522 81.75 116.59 48.59
N ARG A 523 82.44 117.66 48.21
CA ARG A 523 81.83 119.00 48.16
C ARG A 523 80.63 119.04 47.19
N ASP A 524 79.42 119.16 47.72
CA ASP A 524 78.22 119.36 46.92
C ASP A 524 78.10 120.82 46.44
N THR A 525 77.89 121.01 45.14
CA THR A 525 77.78 122.32 44.50
C THR A 525 76.39 122.59 43.90
N GLN A 526 75.41 121.71 44.13
CA GLN A 526 74.04 121.84 43.59
C GLN A 526 72.97 121.42 44.61
N GLY A 527 72.43 122.38 45.38
CA GLY A 527 71.30 122.13 46.29
C GLY A 527 70.99 123.32 47.21
N ASP A 528 69.94 123.21 48.03
CA ASP A 528 69.62 124.21 49.08
C ASP A 528 70.68 124.16 50.22
N ASP A 529 71.42 123.05 50.31
CA ASP A 529 72.49 122.79 51.27
C ASP A 529 73.86 122.83 50.57
N THR A 530 74.11 123.91 49.81
CA THR A 530 75.37 124.08 49.07
C THR A 530 76.55 124.18 50.03
N GLU A 531 77.45 123.21 49.97
CA GLU A 531 78.68 123.20 50.74
C GLU A 531 79.72 124.12 50.09
N GLU A 532 80.15 125.14 50.83
CA GLU A 532 81.20 126.03 50.34
C GLU A 532 82.55 125.31 50.27
N CYS A 533 82.74 124.28 51.09
CA CYS A 533 83.86 123.35 51.11
C CYS A 533 83.43 122.03 51.77
N ASP A 534 84.18 120.95 51.53
CA ASP A 534 84.14 119.72 52.31
C ASP A 534 85.57 119.17 52.29
N ASP A 535 86.18 119.01 53.47
CA ASP A 535 87.55 118.52 53.64
C ASP A 535 87.61 117.11 54.24
N GLY A 536 86.52 116.36 54.12
CA GLY A 536 86.40 114.96 54.52
C GLY A 536 86.37 114.75 56.03
N ASN A 537 86.10 115.81 56.80
CA ASN A 537 85.88 115.70 58.23
C ASN A 537 85.04 116.87 58.78
N LEU A 538 84.80 116.90 60.10
CA LEU A 538 84.01 117.92 60.80
C LEU A 538 84.86 118.73 61.81
N ALA A 539 86.18 118.79 61.64
CA ALA A 539 87.05 119.65 62.42
C ALA A 539 86.91 121.11 61.95
N GLY A 540 87.45 122.05 62.73
CA GLY A 540 87.52 123.45 62.33
C GLY A 540 88.91 124.00 62.57
N GLY A 541 89.32 124.96 61.75
CA GLY A 541 90.65 125.57 61.68
C GLY A 541 91.58 124.96 60.61
N ASP A 542 91.11 123.99 59.83
CA ASP A 542 91.82 123.30 58.75
C ASP A 542 91.40 123.70 57.34
N GLY A 543 90.47 124.66 57.23
CA GLY A 543 90.09 125.30 55.96
C GLY A 543 88.62 125.11 55.61
N CYS A 544 87.93 124.16 56.25
CA CYS A 544 86.49 124.02 56.20
C CYS A 544 85.91 123.88 57.60
N SER A 545 84.80 124.57 57.87
CA SER A 545 84.13 124.48 59.17
C SER A 545 83.29 123.19 59.28
N PRO A 546 82.89 122.78 60.51
CA PRO A 546 82.00 121.63 60.73
C PRO A 546 80.59 121.78 60.13
N GLY A 547 80.27 122.96 59.57
CA GLY A 547 79.03 123.20 58.82
C GLY A 547 79.27 123.34 57.30
N CYS A 548 80.44 122.92 56.81
CA CYS A 548 80.83 123.00 55.40
C CYS A 548 80.86 124.42 54.80
N PHE A 549 81.22 125.40 55.64
CA PHE A 549 81.52 126.77 55.22
C PHE A 549 83.03 127.04 55.22
N LEU A 550 83.51 127.84 54.27
CA LEU A 550 84.94 128.20 54.16
C LEU A 550 85.38 129.06 55.35
N GLU A 551 86.45 128.64 56.03
CA GLU A 551 87.02 129.39 57.16
C GLU A 551 88.13 130.35 56.66
N ASN A 552 88.08 131.63 57.06
CA ASN A 552 89.07 132.66 56.68
C ASN A 552 90.25 132.77 57.63
#